data_AF-A0A7I7SLE1-F1
#
_entry.id   AF-A0A7I7SLE1-F1
#
_cell.length_a   1.000
_cell.length_b   1.000
_cell.length_c   1.000
_cell.angle_alpha   90.00
_cell.angle_beta   90.00
_cell.angle_gamma   90.00
#
_symmetry.space_group_name_H-M   'P 1'
#
loop_
_entity.id
_entity.type
_entity.pdbx_description
1 polymer ?
#
loop_
_entity_poly.entity_id
_entity_poly.type
_entity_poly.pdbx_seq_one_letter_code
_entity_poly.pdbx_strand_id
1 'polypeptide(L)'
;MDPGQWRQWFRIDDTAGTALFDQIRSQIVDGVQAGTLAPGTRLPTVRDLAAELGLAVNTVARAYRELESAGVVETRRRFGTFIARTDPTDATLAAAAASYADTVRGLGLGRAEALAYVASAFDGPNSSSVNAPRSQSKSGT
;
A
#
# COMPACT_ATOMS: atom_id res chain seq x y z
N MET A 1 5.22 -16.30 -14.18
CA MET A 1 4.36 -17.50 -14.15
C MET A 1 3.87 -17.76 -15.55
N ASP A 2 3.81 -19.03 -15.91
CA ASP A 2 3.35 -19.47 -17.23
C ASP A 2 1.81 -19.61 -17.27
N PRO A 3 1.19 -19.52 -18.46
CA PRO A 3 -0.24 -19.80 -18.63
C PRO A 3 -0.60 -21.21 -18.12
N GLY A 4 -1.67 -21.36 -17.33
CA GLY A 4 -2.10 -22.65 -16.74
C GLY A 4 -1.54 -22.94 -15.34
N GLN A 5 -0.60 -22.12 -14.84
CA GLN A 5 -0.05 -22.25 -13.50
C GLN A 5 -0.99 -21.70 -12.41
N TRP A 6 -1.93 -20.83 -12.77
CA TRP A 6 -2.80 -20.14 -11.81
C TRP A 6 -3.85 -21.07 -11.22
N ARG A 7 -4.37 -22.04 -11.99
CA ARG A 7 -5.32 -23.03 -11.49
C ARG A 7 -4.77 -23.86 -10.34
N GLN A 8 -3.47 -24.16 -10.38
CA GLN A 8 -2.81 -24.95 -9.35
C GLN A 8 -2.45 -24.10 -8.13
N TRP A 9 -2.38 -22.78 -8.31
CA TRP A 9 -2.03 -21.84 -7.26
C TRP A 9 -3.25 -21.44 -6.41
N PHE A 10 -4.38 -21.19 -7.05
CA PHE A 10 -5.63 -20.86 -6.36
C PHE A 10 -6.33 -22.10 -5.80
N ARG A 11 -6.73 -22.01 -4.54
CA ARG A 11 -7.62 -22.96 -3.87
C ARG A 11 -8.97 -22.28 -3.68
N ILE A 12 -9.97 -22.70 -4.45
CA ILE A 12 -11.30 -22.13 -4.43
C ILE A 12 -12.26 -23.16 -3.82
N ASP A 13 -13.05 -22.74 -2.84
CA ASP A 13 -14.03 -23.58 -2.14
C ASP A 13 -15.38 -22.85 -2.10
N ASP A 14 -16.32 -23.28 -2.93
CA ASP A 14 -17.67 -22.69 -3.00
C ASP A 14 -18.57 -23.08 -1.82
N THR A 15 -18.12 -24.01 -0.96
CA THR A 15 -18.83 -24.46 0.24
C THR A 15 -18.38 -23.74 1.51
N ALA A 16 -17.24 -23.05 1.48
CA ALA A 16 -16.60 -22.42 2.65
C ALA A 16 -17.36 -21.23 3.28
N GLY A 17 -18.52 -20.83 2.75
CA GLY A 17 -19.31 -19.69 3.23
C GLY A 17 -18.69 -18.31 2.94
N THR A 18 -17.39 -18.23 2.64
CA THR A 18 -16.70 -17.04 2.14
C THR A 18 -17.01 -16.83 0.66
N ALA A 19 -17.31 -15.58 0.27
CA ALA A 19 -17.59 -15.27 -1.13
C ALA A 19 -16.37 -15.54 -2.04
N LEU A 20 -16.59 -16.16 -3.19
CA LEU A 20 -15.54 -16.58 -4.14
C LEU A 20 -14.59 -15.46 -4.57
N PHE A 21 -15.10 -14.24 -4.75
CA PHE A 21 -14.26 -13.09 -5.09
C PHE A 21 -13.27 -12.75 -3.96
N ASP A 22 -13.69 -12.94 -2.71
CA ASP A 22 -12.90 -12.64 -1.52
C ASP A 22 -11.83 -13.69 -1.29
N GLN A 23 -12.11 -14.96 -1.65
CA GLN A 23 -11.10 -16.02 -1.67
C GLN A 23 -9.96 -15.74 -2.67
N ILE A 24 -10.30 -15.25 -3.88
CA ILE A 24 -9.30 -14.85 -4.87
C ILE A 24 -8.48 -13.66 -4.34
N ARG A 25 -9.17 -12.63 -3.83
CA ARG A 25 -8.54 -11.43 -3.28
C ARG A 25 -7.54 -11.78 -2.18
N SER A 26 -7.99 -12.56 -1.20
CA SER A 26 -7.19 -12.90 -0.02
C SER A 26 -5.95 -13.71 -0.41
N GLN A 27 -6.10 -14.71 -1.29
CA GLN A 27 -4.95 -15.47 -1.77
C GLN A 27 -3.92 -14.60 -2.50
N ILE A 28 -4.34 -13.69 -3.38
CA ILE A 28 -3.42 -12.75 -4.03
C ILE A 28 -2.68 -11.89 -3.00
N VAL A 29 -3.40 -11.35 -2.01
CA VAL A 29 -2.80 -10.55 -0.93
C VAL A 29 -1.77 -11.38 -0.16
N ASP A 30 -2.11 -12.60 0.25
CA ASP A 30 -1.21 -13.50 0.96
C ASP A 30 0.02 -13.84 0.10
N GLY A 31 -0.18 -14.06 -1.20
CA GLY A 31 0.89 -14.31 -2.16
C GLY A 31 1.88 -13.16 -2.28
N VAL A 32 1.38 -11.92 -2.25
CA VAL A 32 2.20 -10.69 -2.26
C VAL A 32 2.95 -10.55 -0.94
N GLN A 33 2.28 -10.73 0.20
CA GLN A 33 2.90 -10.65 1.53
C GLN A 33 3.99 -11.71 1.73
N ALA A 34 3.77 -12.92 1.21
CA ALA A 34 4.76 -14.00 1.22
C ALA A 34 5.88 -13.83 0.18
N GLY A 35 5.84 -12.79 -0.66
CA GLY A 35 6.82 -12.54 -1.72
C GLY A 35 6.74 -13.50 -2.92
N THR A 36 5.81 -14.44 -2.92
CA THR A 36 5.59 -15.38 -4.04
C THR A 36 5.00 -14.71 -5.28
N LEU A 37 4.27 -13.60 -5.08
CA LEU A 37 3.80 -12.70 -6.11
C LEU A 37 4.57 -11.37 -6.02
N ALA A 38 5.72 -11.32 -6.67
CA ALA A 38 6.58 -10.13 -6.65
C ALA A 38 5.95 -8.93 -7.39
N PRO A 39 6.28 -7.69 -7.00
CA PRO A 39 5.90 -6.49 -7.74
C PRO A 39 6.21 -6.58 -9.23
N GLY A 40 5.27 -6.15 -10.07
CA GLY A 40 5.38 -6.26 -11.53
C GLY A 40 5.06 -7.64 -12.08
N THR A 41 4.72 -8.63 -11.25
CA THR A 41 4.14 -9.89 -11.73
C THR A 41 2.86 -9.59 -12.48
N ARG A 42 2.77 -10.04 -13.73
CA ARG A 42 1.57 -9.90 -14.54
C ARG A 42 0.54 -10.93 -14.11
N LEU A 43 -0.67 -10.49 -13.81
CA LEU A 43 -1.81 -11.37 -13.58
C LEU A 43 -2.48 -11.74 -14.91
N PRO A 44 -3.18 -12.90 -14.98
CA PRO A 44 -4.02 -13.21 -16.12
C PRO A 44 -5.12 -12.18 -16.28
N THR A 45 -5.69 -12.07 -17.49
CA THR A 45 -6.88 -11.23 -17.65
C THR A 45 -8.04 -11.81 -16.84
N VAL A 46 -9.04 -10.97 -16.54
CA VAL A 46 -10.26 -11.42 -15.86
C VAL A 46 -10.90 -12.62 -16.58
N ARG A 47 -10.91 -12.61 -17.92
CA ARG A 47 -11.50 -13.69 -18.71
C ARG A 47 -10.67 -14.95 -18.66
N ASP A 48 -9.35 -14.83 -18.74
CA ASP A 48 -8.45 -15.99 -18.69
C ASP A 48 -8.49 -16.65 -17.31
N LEU A 49 -8.41 -15.85 -16.24
CA LEU A 49 -8.48 -16.40 -14.88
C LEU A 49 -9.85 -17.01 -14.59
N ALA A 50 -10.93 -16.39 -15.05
CA ALA A 50 -12.28 -16.96 -14.92
C ALA A 50 -12.40 -18.31 -15.63
N ALA A 51 -11.88 -18.42 -16.87
CA ALA A 51 -11.87 -19.66 -17.61
C ALA A 51 -10.99 -20.73 -16.94
N GLU A 52 -9.83 -20.34 -16.43
CA GLU A 52 -8.88 -21.23 -15.77
C GLU A 52 -9.41 -21.79 -14.44
N LEU A 53 -10.12 -20.97 -13.65
CA LEU A 53 -10.71 -21.36 -12.37
C LEU A 53 -12.14 -21.93 -12.49
N GLY A 54 -12.76 -21.88 -13.68
CA GLY A 54 -14.16 -22.28 -13.84
C GLY A 54 -15.16 -21.35 -13.14
N LEU A 55 -14.84 -20.06 -13.02
CA LEU A 55 -15.61 -19.08 -12.27
C LEU A 55 -16.35 -18.09 -13.17
N ALA A 56 -17.40 -17.47 -12.64
CA ALA A 56 -18.08 -16.38 -13.32
C ALA A 56 -17.12 -15.18 -13.51
N VAL A 57 -17.08 -14.62 -14.72
CA VAL A 57 -16.24 -13.45 -15.08
C VAL A 57 -16.45 -12.28 -14.11
N ASN A 58 -17.69 -12.03 -13.68
CA ASN A 58 -18.03 -10.95 -12.74
C ASN A 58 -17.42 -11.15 -11.34
N THR A 59 -17.24 -12.40 -10.90
CA THR A 59 -16.60 -12.75 -9.63
C THR A 59 -15.14 -12.36 -9.65
N VAL A 60 -14.42 -12.75 -10.71
CA VAL A 60 -13.01 -12.39 -10.91
C VAL A 60 -12.86 -10.88 -11.10
N ALA A 61 -13.75 -10.26 -11.89
CA ALA A 61 -13.75 -8.82 -12.11
C ALA A 61 -13.96 -8.04 -10.80
N ARG A 62 -14.80 -8.54 -9.90
CA ARG A 62 -14.97 -7.95 -8.57
C ARG A 62 -13.69 -8.09 -7.74
N ALA A 63 -13.07 -9.27 -7.69
CA ALA A 63 -11.82 -9.47 -6.96
C ALA A 63 -10.72 -8.50 -7.43
N TYR A 64 -10.54 -8.35 -8.75
CA TYR A 64 -9.54 -7.44 -9.31
C TYR A 64 -9.83 -5.97 -9.01
N ARG A 65 -11.09 -5.55 -9.05
CA ARG A 65 -11.48 -4.17 -8.66
C ARG A 65 -11.18 -3.88 -7.19
N GLU A 66 -11.49 -4.82 -6.30
CA GLU A 66 -11.19 -4.68 -4.87
C GLU A 66 -9.67 -4.58 -4.64
N LEU A 67 -8.88 -5.43 -5.29
CA LEU A 67 -7.42 -5.39 -5.24
C LEU A 67 -6.84 -4.08 -5.79
N GLU A 68 -7.40 -3.55 -6.87
CA GLU A 68 -6.97 -2.28 -7.47
C GLU A 68 -7.31 -1.11 -6.57
N SER A 69 -8.51 -1.10 -5.97
CA SER A 69 -8.91 -0.08 -5.00
C SER A 69 -8.03 -0.08 -3.74
N ALA A 70 -7.50 -1.25 -3.36
CA ALA A 70 -6.59 -1.42 -2.25
C ALA A 70 -5.11 -1.18 -2.62
N GLY A 71 -4.80 -0.86 -3.88
CA GLY A 71 -3.42 -0.63 -4.34
C GLY A 71 -2.54 -1.88 -4.37
N VAL A 72 -3.14 -3.09 -4.32
CA VAL A 72 -2.42 -4.37 -4.41
C VAL A 72 -2.08 -4.72 -5.85
N VAL A 73 -2.93 -4.30 -6.79
CA VAL A 73 -2.70 -4.43 -8.23
C VAL A 73 -2.90 -3.10 -8.94
N GLU A 74 -2.31 -2.96 -10.12
CA GLU A 74 -2.51 -1.81 -11.00
C GLU A 74 -2.86 -2.28 -12.42
N THR A 75 -3.86 -1.65 -13.05
CA THR A 75 -4.19 -1.89 -14.45
C THR A 75 -3.45 -0.91 -15.37
N ARG A 76 -2.50 -1.43 -16.15
CA ARG A 76 -1.70 -0.63 -17.10
C ARG A 76 -2.33 -0.61 -18.49
N ARG A 77 -3.56 -0.08 -18.64
CA ARG A 77 -4.31 0.00 -19.92
C ARG A 77 -4.12 -1.27 -20.80
N ARG A 78 -3.51 -1.11 -21.98
CA ARG A 78 -3.26 -2.17 -22.99
C ARG A 78 -2.23 -3.23 -22.58
N PHE A 79 -1.57 -3.07 -21.44
CA PHE A 79 -0.53 -3.99 -20.97
C PHE A 79 -1.05 -5.03 -19.95
N GLY A 80 -2.29 -4.87 -19.46
CA GLY A 80 -2.93 -5.79 -18.51
C GLY A 80 -2.80 -5.36 -17.05
N THR A 81 -3.10 -6.30 -16.14
CA THR A 81 -3.09 -6.08 -14.68
C THR A 81 -1.81 -6.67 -14.08
N PHE A 82 -1.18 -5.93 -13.17
CA PHE A 82 0.08 -6.30 -12.54
C PHE A 82 -0.03 -6.17 -11.04
N ILE A 83 0.70 -7.01 -10.29
CA ILE A 83 0.96 -6.75 -8.87
C ILE A 83 1.62 -5.38 -8.77
N ALA A 84 0.97 -4.50 -8.02
CA ALA A 84 1.43 -3.14 -7.85
C ALA A 84 2.79 -3.17 -7.17
N ARG A 85 3.57 -2.14 -7.44
CA ARG A 85 4.74 -1.83 -6.64
C ARG A 85 4.24 -1.15 -5.35
N THR A 86 3.56 -1.91 -4.49
CA THR A 86 3.55 -1.55 -3.07
C THR A 86 4.97 -1.79 -2.64
N ASP A 87 5.73 -0.73 -2.42
CA ASP A 87 6.91 -0.86 -1.58
C ASP A 87 6.34 -1.15 -0.19
N PRO A 88 6.59 -2.32 0.44
CA PRO A 88 6.19 -2.54 1.84
C PRO A 88 6.74 -1.44 2.76
N THR A 89 7.84 -0.81 2.33
CA THR A 89 8.37 0.43 2.87
C THR A 89 7.34 1.56 2.84
N ASP A 90 6.59 1.78 1.75
CA ASP A 90 5.60 2.87 1.66
C ASP A 90 4.46 2.71 2.67
N ALA A 91 3.93 1.50 2.85
CA ALA A 91 2.89 1.24 3.85
C ALA A 91 3.41 1.45 5.28
N THR A 92 4.64 0.98 5.56
CA THR A 92 5.32 1.16 6.85
C THR A 92 5.64 2.63 7.11
N LEU A 93 6.11 3.37 6.10
CA LEU A 93 6.40 4.80 6.17
C LEU A 93 5.13 5.62 6.35
N ALA A 94 4.03 5.26 5.66
CA ALA A 94 2.74 5.94 5.82
C ALA A 94 2.18 5.74 7.24
N ALA A 95 2.28 4.53 7.79
CA ALA A 95 1.89 4.25 9.17
C ALA A 95 2.74 5.05 10.18
N ALA A 96 4.07 5.07 10.00
CA ALA A 96 4.97 5.85 10.83
C ALA A 96 4.67 7.37 10.75
N ALA A 97 4.42 7.88 9.55
CA ALA A 97 4.05 9.28 9.33
C ALA A 97 2.70 9.65 9.98
N ALA A 98 1.71 8.74 9.94
CA ALA A 98 0.42 8.94 10.61
C ALA A 98 0.58 9.02 12.14
N SER A 99 1.30 8.07 12.75
CA SER A 99 1.57 8.09 14.19
C SER A 99 2.33 9.34 14.64
N TYR A 100 3.30 9.79 13.83
CA TYR A 100 3.99 11.05 14.08
C TYR A 100 3.02 12.25 14.03
N ALA A 101 2.18 12.32 12.99
CA ALA A 101 1.21 13.40 12.81
C ALA A 101 0.18 13.48 13.96
N ASP A 102 -0.25 12.33 14.50
CA ASP A 102 -1.15 12.28 15.66
C ASP A 102 -0.47 12.81 16.93
N THR A 103 0.79 12.43 17.14
CA THR A 103 1.58 12.91 18.28
C THR A 103 1.76 14.42 18.26
N VAL A 104 2.17 14.99 17.13
CA VAL A 104 2.40 16.45 17.02
C VAL A 104 1.10 17.26 17.09
N ARG A 105 -0.03 16.71 16.60
CA ARG A 105 -1.35 17.31 16.77
C ARG A 105 -1.75 17.36 18.25
N GLY A 106 -1.47 16.29 19.02
CA GLY A 106 -1.68 16.28 20.46
C GLY A 106 -0.83 17.30 21.23
N LEU A 107 0.32 17.68 20.67
CA LEU A 107 1.22 18.71 21.22
C LEU A 107 0.90 20.13 20.72
N GLY A 108 -0.08 20.29 19.82
CA GLY A 108 -0.47 21.60 19.27
C GLY A 108 0.53 22.19 18.26
N LEU A 109 1.45 21.39 17.72
CA LEU A 109 2.45 21.86 16.77
C LEU A 109 1.87 21.98 15.36
N GLY A 110 2.29 23.05 14.67
CA GLY A 110 1.96 23.24 13.26
C GLY A 110 2.76 22.31 12.35
N ARG A 111 2.27 22.11 11.11
CA ARG A 111 2.95 21.28 10.09
C ARG A 111 4.42 21.66 9.88
N ALA A 112 4.72 22.97 9.83
CA ALA A 112 6.07 23.46 9.56
C ALA A 112 7.05 23.10 10.70
N GLU A 113 6.61 23.23 11.96
CA GLU A 113 7.42 22.90 13.13
C GLU A 113 7.65 21.39 13.25
N ALA A 114 6.60 20.60 12.99
CA ALA A 114 6.71 19.15 12.96
C ALA A 114 7.77 18.68 11.94
N LEU A 115 7.74 19.21 10.71
CA LEU A 115 8.74 18.86 9.70
C LEU A 115 10.18 19.25 10.09
N ALA A 116 10.36 20.33 10.85
CA ALA A 116 11.68 20.71 11.35
C ALA A 116 12.26 19.68 12.33
N TYR A 117 11.44 19.15 13.26
CA TYR A 117 11.88 18.10 14.19
C TYR A 117 12.23 16.80 13.48
N VAL A 118 11.44 16.40 12.47
CA VAL A 118 11.74 15.22 11.65
C VAL A 118 13.07 15.39 10.94
N ALA A 119 13.31 16.56 10.33
CA ALA A 119 14.58 16.87 9.66
C ALA A 119 15.77 16.76 10.63
N SER A 120 15.69 17.40 11.80
CA SER A 120 16.76 17.33 12.81
C SER A 120 17.05 15.92 13.33
N ALA A 121 16.05 15.02 13.34
CA ALA A 121 16.27 13.63 13.73
C ALA A 121 17.15 12.86 12.74
N PHE A 122 17.14 13.22 11.45
CA PHE A 122 18.01 12.64 10.43
C PHE A 122 19.44 13.17 10.48
N ASP A 123 19.63 14.39 10.96
CA ASP A 123 20.95 15.05 11.06
C ASP A 123 21.78 14.57 12.27
N GLY A 124 21.20 13.72 13.13
CA GLY A 124 21.82 13.17 14.34
C GLY A 124 22.09 14.23 15.44
N PRO A 125 22.47 13.81 16.67
CA PRO A 125 22.70 14.72 17.79
C PRO A 125 23.93 15.64 17.65
N ASN A 126 24.52 15.78 16.46
CA ASN A 126 25.74 16.56 16.26
C ASN A 126 25.68 17.52 15.06
N SER A 127 24.60 18.29 14.96
CA SER A 127 24.54 19.49 14.12
C SER A 127 23.97 20.65 14.94
N SER A 128 24.77 21.11 15.91
CA SER A 128 24.47 22.34 16.65
C SER A 128 24.46 23.56 15.71
N SER A 129 23.44 24.40 15.92
CA SER A 129 23.31 25.81 15.49
C SER A 129 22.55 26.09 14.20
N VAL A 130 21.21 26.15 14.29
CA VAL A 130 20.42 27.18 13.58
C VAL A 130 19.34 27.75 14.50
N ASN A 131 19.75 28.82 15.20
CA ASN A 131 19.04 30.08 15.41
C ASN A 131 17.51 30.04 15.71
N ALA A 132 17.14 30.12 16.98
CA ALA A 132 15.81 30.53 17.40
C ALA A 132 15.63 32.04 17.13
N PRO A 133 14.56 32.50 16.44
CA PRO A 133 14.24 33.91 16.40
C PRO A 133 13.81 34.38 17.80
N ARG A 134 14.70 35.09 18.49
CA ARG A 134 14.34 35.88 19.68
C ARG A 134 13.48 37.06 19.23
N SER A 135 12.19 37.02 19.56
CA SER A 135 11.36 38.22 19.63
C SER A 135 11.86 39.05 20.82
N GLN A 136 12.62 40.11 20.55
CA GLN A 136 12.85 41.18 21.52
C GLN A 136 11.81 42.27 21.29
N SER A 137 10.92 42.39 22.27
CA SER A 137 10.22 43.63 22.61
C SER A 137 11.25 44.75 22.79
N LYS A 138 11.08 45.85 22.05
CA LYS A 138 11.52 47.16 22.52
C LYS A 138 10.29 48.06 22.63
N SER A 139 9.94 48.33 23.88
CA SER A 139 9.06 49.41 24.31
C SER A 139 9.94 50.60 24.71
N GLY A 140 9.52 51.80 24.34
CA GLY A 140 9.83 53.06 25.03
C GLY A 140 11.10 53.81 24.64
N THR A 141 10.96 54.95 23.96
CA THR A 141 10.89 56.28 24.61
C THR A 141 10.28 57.27 23.63
#